data_AF-A0A8T3CC14-F1
#
_entry.id   AF-A0A8T3CC14-F1
#
_cell.length_a   1.000
_cell.length_b   1.000
_cell.length_c   1.000
_cell.angle_alpha   90.00
_cell.angle_beta   90.00
_cell.angle_gamma   90.00
#
_symmetry.space_group_name_H-M   'P 1'
#
loop_
_entity.id
_entity.type
_entity.pdbx_description
1 polymer ?
#
loop_
_entity_poly.entity_id
_entity_poly.type
_entity_poly.pdbx_seq_one_letter_code
_entity_poly.pdbx_strand_id
1 'polypeptide(L)'
;MDAAIAALTSLGFSADDIRDTIYEILQAYDNDAVIGWRFIREYNYKMVVNMLQYKRMKEKQAKSKHEKKYASYSAEAPTKCYGMNSDEDDDEA
;
A
#
# COMPACT_ATOMS: atom_id res chain seq x y z
N MET A 1 -1.66 -5.33 25.71
CA MET A 1 -1.43 -4.42 24.57
C MET A 1 -0.07 -3.74 24.66
N ASP A 2 0.20 -2.99 25.73
CA ASP A 2 1.41 -2.14 25.84
C ASP A 2 2.73 -2.92 25.77
N ALA A 3 2.77 -4.13 26.33
CA ALA A 3 3.94 -5.00 26.25
C ALA A 3 4.32 -5.37 24.80
N ALA A 4 3.32 -5.62 23.95
CA ALA A 4 3.55 -5.93 22.53
C ALA A 4 4.02 -4.69 21.76
N ILE A 5 3.44 -3.52 22.07
CA ILE A 5 3.85 -2.25 21.48
C ILE A 5 5.31 -1.96 21.83
N ALA A 6 5.67 -2.00 23.12
CA ALA A 6 7.04 -1.76 23.57
C ALA A 6 8.06 -2.72 22.92
N ALA A 7 7.72 -4.01 22.85
CA ALA A 7 8.60 -5.02 22.25
C ALA A 7 8.80 -4.78 20.74
N LEU A 8 7.73 -4.49 20.01
CA LEU A 8 7.78 -4.40 18.55
C LEU A 8 8.22 -3.02 18.06
N THR A 9 8.00 -1.96 18.82
CA THR A 9 8.55 -0.63 18.52
C THR A 9 10.08 -0.64 18.56
N SER A 10 10.69 -1.47 19.43
CA SER A 10 12.15 -1.65 19.43
C SER A 10 12.72 -2.22 18.12
N LEU A 11 11.88 -2.86 17.30
CA LEU A 11 12.21 -3.41 15.99
C LEU A 11 11.92 -2.44 14.83
N GLY A 12 11.49 -1.20 15.12
CA GLY A 12 11.19 -0.18 14.10
C GLY A 12 9.79 -0.30 13.48
N PHE A 13 8.83 -0.89 14.18
CA PHE A 13 7.41 -0.84 13.80
C PHE A 13 6.69 0.31 14.51
N SER A 14 5.73 0.94 13.83
CA SER A 14 4.93 2.00 14.44
C SER A 14 3.93 1.40 15.43
N ALA A 15 3.63 2.13 16.52
CA ALA A 15 2.67 1.67 17.52
C ALA A 15 1.28 1.42 16.93
N ASP A 16 0.88 2.23 15.95
CA ASP A 16 -0.42 2.12 15.28
C ASP A 16 -0.48 0.88 14.38
N ASP A 17 0.56 0.59 13.58
CA ASP A 17 0.61 -0.64 12.78
C ASP A 17 0.56 -1.89 13.67
N ILE A 18 1.25 -1.84 14.82
CA ILE A 18 1.24 -2.93 15.80
C ILE A 18 -0.18 -3.12 16.35
N ARG A 19 -0.87 -2.03 16.68
CA ARG A 19 -2.24 -2.09 17.21
C ARG A 19 -3.20 -2.69 16.21
N ASP A 20 -3.21 -2.17 15.00
CA ASP A 20 -4.11 -2.64 13.94
C ASP A 20 -3.87 -4.11 13.62
N THR A 21 -2.61 -4.53 13.55
CA THR A 21 -2.25 -5.92 13.29
C THR A 21 -2.69 -6.85 14.41
N ILE A 22 -2.56 -6.43 15.67
CA ILE A 22 -3.06 -7.22 16.80
C ILE A 22 -4.59 -7.31 16.76
N TYR A 23 -5.30 -6.23 16.45
CA TYR A 23 -6.76 -6.27 16.31
C TYR A 23 -7.21 -7.21 15.18
N GLU A 24 -6.56 -7.19 14.03
CA GLU A 24 -6.83 -8.14 12.94
C GLU A 24 -6.62 -9.59 13.38
N ILE A 25 -5.55 -9.87 14.13
CA ILE A 25 -5.30 -11.21 14.66
C ILE A 25 -6.40 -11.61 15.64
N LEU A 26 -6.80 -10.73 16.55
CA LEU A 26 -7.86 -11.01 17.53
C LEU A 26 -9.24 -11.23 16.86
N GLN A 27 -9.53 -10.51 15.78
CA GLN A 27 -10.74 -10.72 14.99
C GLN A 27 -10.80 -12.12 14.37
N ALA A 28 -9.64 -12.70 14.01
CA ALA A 28 -9.59 -14.06 13.47
C ALA A 28 -9.93 -15.15 14.51
N TYR A 29 -10.00 -14.80 15.80
CA TYR A 29 -10.40 -15.69 16.89
C TYR A 29 -11.80 -15.34 17.43
N ASP A 30 -12.73 -14.93 16.57
CA ASP A 30 -14.11 -14.53 16.95
C ASP A 30 -14.18 -13.43 18.02
N ASN A 31 -13.15 -12.56 18.07
CA ASN A 31 -12.96 -11.57 19.12
C ASN A 31 -12.80 -12.16 20.54
N ASP A 32 -12.48 -13.45 20.67
CA ASP A 32 -12.00 -14.01 21.93
C ASP A 32 -10.58 -13.47 22.19
N ALA A 33 -10.57 -12.31 22.85
CA ALA A 33 -9.35 -11.64 23.23
C ALA A 33 -8.49 -12.52 24.13
N VAL A 34 -9.05 -13.38 24.98
CA VAL A 34 -8.28 -14.20 25.93
C VAL A 34 -7.48 -15.27 25.19
N ILE A 35 -8.12 -15.99 24.27
CA ILE A 35 -7.49 -17.02 23.45
C ILE A 35 -6.48 -16.39 22.48
N GLY A 36 -6.88 -15.33 21.78
CA GLY A 36 -6.02 -14.64 20.82
C GLY A 36 -4.76 -14.05 21.49
N TRP A 37 -4.91 -13.38 22.65
CA TRP A 37 -3.76 -12.85 23.40
C TRP A 37 -2.85 -13.94 23.97
N ARG A 38 -3.42 -15.09 24.34
CA ARG A 38 -2.63 -16.24 24.79
C ARG A 38 -1.76 -16.76 23.65
N PHE A 39 -2.33 -16.95 22.47
CA PHE A 39 -1.58 -17.38 21.29
C PHE A 39 -0.49 -16.38 20.89
N ILE A 40 -0.81 -15.09 20.85
CA ILE A 40 0.16 -14.03 20.53
C ILE A 40 1.36 -14.05 21.49
N ARG A 41 1.13 -14.28 22.79
CA ARG A 41 2.19 -14.35 23.80
C ARG A 41 2.98 -15.65 23.76
N GLU A 42 2.31 -16.80 23.64
CA GLU A 42 2.96 -18.11 23.56
C GLU A 42 3.92 -18.20 22.36
N TYR A 43 3.58 -17.52 21.26
CA TYR A 43 4.44 -17.42 20.08
C TYR A 43 5.38 -16.20 20.07
N ASN A 44 5.61 -15.55 21.22
CA ASN A 44 6.54 -14.42 21.37
C ASN A 44 6.35 -13.31 20.32
N TYR A 45 5.10 -12.97 20.00
CA TYR A 45 4.73 -11.96 19.00
C TYR A 45 5.20 -12.27 17.56
N LYS A 46 5.72 -13.47 17.27
CA LYS A 46 6.22 -13.84 15.94
C LYS A 46 5.15 -13.74 14.85
N MET A 47 3.91 -14.07 15.19
CA MET A 47 2.77 -13.92 14.27
C MET A 47 2.52 -12.45 13.91
N VAL A 48 2.59 -11.54 14.89
CA VAL A 48 2.45 -10.10 14.67
C VAL A 48 3.56 -9.57 13.76
N VAL A 49 4.81 -9.99 14.02
CA VAL A 49 5.97 -9.62 13.18
C VAL A 49 5.80 -10.09 11.74
N ASN A 50 5.41 -11.35 11.52
CA ASN A 50 5.21 -11.90 10.19
C ASN A 50 4.12 -11.13 9.41
N MET A 51 3.03 -10.78 10.09
CA MET A 51 1.91 -10.07 9.47
C MET A 51 2.30 -8.62 9.13
N LEU A 52 3.05 -7.94 10.00
CA LEU A 52 3.63 -6.62 9.73
C LEU A 52 4.58 -6.63 8.52
N GLN A 53 5.45 -7.65 8.42
CA GLN A 53 6.34 -7.80 7.26
C GLN A 53 5.56 -8.07 5.97
N TYR A 54 4.55 -8.92 6.03
CA TYR A 54 3.68 -9.20 4.88
C TYR A 54 2.99 -7.94 4.37
N LYS A 55 2.43 -7.11 5.27
CA LYS A 55 1.82 -5.82 4.92
C LYS A 55 2.81 -4.90 4.21
N ARG A 56 4.02 -4.72 4.76
CA ARG A 56 5.09 -3.92 4.13
C ARG A 56 5.48 -4.43 2.73
N MET A 57 5.55 -5.75 2.53
CA MET A 57 5.87 -6.33 1.22
C MET A 57 4.75 -6.10 0.20
N LYS A 58 3.49 -6.25 0.63
CA LYS A 58 2.31 -6.05 -0.21
C LYS A 58 2.18 -4.61 -0.70
N GLU A 59 2.45 -3.63 0.15
CA GLU A 59 2.45 -2.21 -0.21
C GLU A 59 3.53 -1.85 -1.24
N LYS A 60 4.75 -2.40 -1.09
CA LYS A 60 5.82 -2.20 -2.08
C LYS A 60 5.45 -2.74 -3.45
N GLN A 61 4.79 -3.90 -3.51
CA GLN A 61 4.31 -4.46 -4.78
C GLN A 61 3.16 -3.66 -5.39
N ALA A 62 2.27 -3.07 -4.57
CA ALA A 62 1.17 -2.24 -5.06
C ALA A 62 1.68 -0.94 -5.73
N LYS A 63 2.70 -0.28 -5.14
CA LYS A 63 3.29 0.94 -5.70
C LYS A 63 4.03 0.70 -7.02
N SER A 64 4.74 -0.42 -7.16
CA SER A 64 5.43 -0.79 -8.41
C SER A 64 4.48 -0.99 -9.60
N LYS A 65 3.25 -1.42 -9.37
CA LYS A 65 2.24 -1.60 -10.43
C LYS A 65 1.63 -0.28 -10.91
N HIS A 66 1.62 0.75 -10.08
CA HIS A 66 1.08 2.06 -10.43
C HIS A 66 2.03 2.82 -11.36
N GLU A 67 3.33 2.84 -11.07
CA GLU A 67 4.33 3.56 -11.88
C GLU A 67 4.41 3.05 -13.33
N LYS A 68 4.24 1.74 -13.55
CA LYS A 68 4.21 1.14 -14.89
C LYS A 68 2.98 1.50 -15.72
N LYS A 69 1.90 1.99 -15.10
CA LYS A 69 0.67 2.39 -15.81
C LYS A 69 0.73 3.84 -16.33
N TYR A 70 1.54 4.71 -15.72
CA TYR A 70 1.69 6.11 -16.15
C TYR A 70 2.96 6.35 -16.98
N ALA A 71 3.98 5.48 -16.89
CA ALA A 71 5.13 5.52 -17.79
C ALA A 71 4.77 5.10 -19.24
N SER A 72 3.66 4.39 -19.46
CA SER A 72 3.21 3.99 -20.80
C SER A 72 2.32 5.03 -21.50
N TYR A 73 1.93 6.12 -20.84
CA TYR A 73 1.05 7.16 -21.42
C TYR A 73 1.75 8.49 -21.71
N SER A 74 3.04 8.64 -21.36
CA SER A 74 3.80 9.88 -21.54
C SER A 74 4.98 9.75 -22.52
N ALA A 75 4.92 8.77 -23.42
CA ALA A 75 5.93 8.56 -24.48
C ALA A 75 5.41 8.87 -25.90
N GLU A 76 4.18 9.35 -26.05
CA GLU A 76 3.61 9.70 -27.36
C GLU A 76 3.06 11.13 -27.32
N ALA A 77 3.98 12.11 -27.26
CA ALA A 77 3.69 13.39 -27.90
C ALA A 77 3.91 13.17 -29.40
N PRO A 78 2.86 13.09 -30.24
CA PRO A 78 3.08 13.10 -31.67
C PRO A 78 3.57 14.50 -32.04
N THR A 79 4.88 14.63 -32.28
CA THR A 79 5.41 15.67 -33.16
C THR A 79 4.87 15.41 -34.56
N LYS A 80 3.62 15.82 -34.81
CA LYS A 80 3.11 15.99 -36.15
C LYS A 80 3.68 17.31 -36.67
N CYS A 81 4.88 17.21 -37.22
CA CYS A 81 5.28 17.98 -38.40
C CYS A 81 4.27 17.72 -39.55
N TYR A 82 4.30 18.58 -40.56
CA TYR A 82 3.25 18.91 -41.55
C TYR A 82 2.28 19.97 -41.01
N GLY A 83 2.22 21.19 -41.52
CA GLY A 83 2.66 21.69 -42.82
C GLY A 83 1.58 22.68 -43.26
N MET A 84 1.99 23.86 -43.71
CA MET A 84 1.12 24.95 -44.17
C MET A 84 0.03 24.44 -45.13
N ASN A 85 -1.16 25.01 -45.02
CA ASN A 85 -1.83 25.65 -46.15
C ASN A 85 -2.76 26.71 -45.56
N SER A 86 -2.31 27.96 -45.68
CA SER A 86 -3.20 29.09 -45.90
C SER A 86 -4.00 28.81 -47.16
N ASP A 87 -5.31 29.04 -47.14
CA ASP A 87 -6.03 29.67 -48.25
C ASP A 87 -7.36 30.15 -47.67
N GLU A 88 -7.45 31.48 -47.57
CA GLU A 88 -8.67 32.27 -47.48
C GLU A 88 -9.53 31.98 -48.71
N ASP A 89 -10.86 31.95 -48.58
CA ASP A 89 -11.74 32.51 -49.60
C ASP A 89 -13.14 32.78 -49.03
N ASP A 90 -13.61 33.97 -49.37
CA ASP A 90 -14.83 34.69 -48.99
C ASP A 90 -16.15 33.92 -49.17
N ASP A 91 -17.02 33.98 -48.15
CA ASP A 91 -18.47 33.80 -48.31
C ASP A 91 -19.12 35.18 -48.46
N GLU A 92 -19.43 35.54 -49.71
CA GLU A 92 -20.35 36.63 -50.07
C GLU A 92 -21.75 36.03 -50.34
N ALA A 93 -22.75 36.36 -49.52
CA ALA A 93 -24.18 36.43 -49.88
C ALA A 93 -25.03 37.04 -48.75
#